data_AF-A0A6I5C9S1-F1
#
_entry.id   AF-A0A6I5C9S1-F1
#
_cell.length_a   1.000
_cell.length_b   1.000
_cell.length_c   1.000
_cell.angle_alpha   90.00
_cell.angle_beta   90.00
_cell.angle_gamma   90.00
#
_symmetry.space_group_name_H-M   'P 1'
#
loop_
_entity.id
_entity.type
_entity.pdbx_description
1 polymer ?
#
loop_
_entity_poly.entity_id
_entity_poly.type
_entity_poly.pdbx_seq_one_letter_code
_entity_poly.pdbx_strand_id
1 'polypeptide(L)'
;MRAALRWAHSDLRTHRGEALFLVLATAGIVVSLLLATALFGYAINPWQRVFTQSRGAHVWIHTVKNADTGRLSALDGVESVAGPYADEFATVSSRGVRASVEL
;
A
#
# COMPACT_ATOMS: atom_id res chain seq x y z
N MET A 1 45.39 5.64 2.81
CA MET A 1 44.02 6.16 3.10
C MET A 1 43.79 6.61 4.55
N ARG A 2 44.31 5.93 5.59
CA ARG A 2 44.12 6.34 7.01
C ARG A 2 44.63 7.74 7.36
N ALA A 3 45.70 8.21 6.70
CA ALA A 3 46.24 9.56 6.90
C ALA A 3 45.26 10.67 6.48
N ALA A 4 44.54 10.49 5.36
CA ALA A 4 43.54 11.43 4.88
C ALA A 4 42.31 11.48 5.82
N LEU A 5 41.86 10.32 6.30
CA LEU A 5 40.79 10.23 7.32
C LEU A 5 41.16 10.92 8.63
N ARG A 6 42.41 10.79 9.08
CA ARG A 6 42.88 11.40 10.33
C ARG A 6 43.00 12.93 10.20
N TRP A 7 43.42 13.40 9.03
CA TRP A 7 43.49 14.83 8.71
C TRP A 7 42.09 15.44 8.58
N ALA A 8 41.18 14.79 7.84
CA ALA A 8 39.78 15.22 7.75
C ALA A 8 39.10 15.24 9.12
N HIS A 9 39.37 14.26 9.99
CA HIS A 9 38.84 14.25 11.35
C HIS A 9 39.40 15.39 12.23
N SER A 10 40.69 15.76 12.07
CA SER A 10 41.24 16.91 12.78
C SER A 10 40.69 18.23 12.25
N ASP A 11 40.45 18.33 10.94
CA ASP A 11 39.90 19.50 10.28
C ASP A 11 38.43 19.74 10.66
N LEU A 12 37.62 18.67 10.68
CA LEU A 12 36.24 18.69 11.22
C LEU A 12 36.18 19.10 12.70
N ARG A 13 37.22 18.81 13.49
CA ARG A 13 37.30 19.23 14.90
C ARG A 13 37.62 20.71 15.07
N THR A 14 38.18 21.36 14.06
CA THR A 14 38.46 22.80 14.05
C THR A 14 37.24 23.57 13.55
N HIS A 15 36.53 23.04 12.55
CA HIS A 15 35.30 23.60 11.98
C HIS A 15 34.03 22.87 12.45
N ARG A 16 33.90 22.63 13.76
CA ARG A 16 32.85 21.75 14.32
C ARG A 16 31.43 22.18 13.97
N GLY A 17 31.16 23.48 13.94
CA GLY A 17 29.83 24.01 13.63
C GLY A 17 29.43 23.76 12.18
N GLU A 18 30.33 24.04 11.24
CA GLU A 18 30.10 23.87 9.81
C GLU A 18 30.03 22.38 9.43
N ALA A 19 30.91 21.56 10.00
CA ALA A 19 30.87 20.12 9.86
C ALA A 19 29.58 19.50 10.39
N LEU A 20 29.15 19.93 11.58
CA LEU A 20 27.90 19.47 12.18
C LEU A 20 26.69 19.90 11.34
N PHE A 21 26.69 21.14 10.83
CA PHE A 21 25.62 21.64 9.98
C PHE A 21 25.48 20.81 8.70
N LEU A 22 26.60 20.52 8.01
CA LEU A 22 26.59 19.72 6.79
C LEU A 22 26.11 18.28 7.05
N VAL A 23 26.57 17.67 8.14
CA VAL A 23 26.12 16.32 8.55
C VAL A 23 24.63 16.31 8.87
N LEU A 24 24.14 17.28 9.65
CA LEU A 24 22.72 17.39 9.99
C LEU A 24 21.85 17.66 8.77
N ALA A 25 22.29 18.54 7.86
CA ALA A 25 21.59 18.81 6.61
C ALA A 25 21.49 17.54 5.75
N THR A 26 22.60 16.81 5.60
CA THR A 26 22.62 15.57 4.83
C THR A 26 21.72 14.50 5.46
N ALA A 27 21.82 14.30 6.77
CA ALA A 27 20.98 13.37 7.50
C ALA A 27 19.49 13.75 7.38
N GLY A 28 19.15 15.03 7.50
CA GLY A 28 17.79 15.54 7.35
C GLY A 28 17.22 15.30 5.95
N ILE A 29 18.01 15.52 4.90
CA ILE A 29 17.62 15.23 3.52
C ILE A 29 17.34 13.73 3.34
N VAL A 30 18.26 12.87 3.79
CA VAL A 30 18.11 11.41 3.68
C VAL A 30 16.87 10.93 4.43
N VAL A 31 16.66 11.39 5.67
CA VAL A 31 15.47 11.03 6.46
C VAL A 31 14.19 11.51 5.77
N SER A 32 14.18 12.73 5.23
CA SER A 32 13.01 13.28 4.52
C SER A 32 12.68 12.48 3.27
N LEU A 33 13.70 12.07 2.49
CA LEU A 33 13.51 11.24 1.31
C LEU A 33 12.98 9.84 1.67
N LEU A 34 13.53 9.21 2.71
CA LEU A 34 13.04 7.91 3.20
C LEU A 34 11.60 8.02 3.70
N LEU A 35 11.27 9.07 4.45
CA LEU A 35 9.93 9.30 4.96
C LEU A 35 8.94 9.55 3.83
N ALA A 36 9.28 10.40 2.86
CA ALA A 36 8.47 10.62 1.67
C ALA A 36 8.21 9.29 0.96
N THR A 37 9.27 8.49 0.70
CA THR A 37 9.14 7.19 0.04
C THR A 37 8.26 6.22 0.83
N ALA A 38 8.34 6.21 2.16
CA ALA A 38 7.50 5.34 2.99
C ALA A 38 6.02 5.75 2.97
N LEU A 39 5.74 7.05 3.05
CA LEU A 39 4.38 7.60 2.93
C LEU A 39 3.80 7.35 1.53
N PHE A 40 4.61 7.55 0.49
CA PHE A 40 4.25 7.22 -0.87
C PHE A 40 4.09 5.72 -1.07
N GLY A 41 4.94 4.86 -0.50
CA GLY A 41 4.80 3.40 -0.60
C GLY A 41 3.47 2.90 -0.02
N TYR A 42 3.00 3.52 1.07
CA TYR A 42 1.66 3.26 1.61
C TYR A 42 0.55 3.75 0.67
N ALA A 43 0.75 4.88 0.00
CA ALA A 43 -0.23 5.49 -0.90
C ALA A 43 -0.21 4.95 -2.34
N ILE A 44 0.90 4.38 -2.81
CA ILE A 44 1.11 3.89 -4.18
C ILE A 44 0.45 2.51 -4.34
N ASN A 45 0.45 1.69 -3.29
CA ASN A 45 -0.20 0.38 -3.29
C ASN A 45 -1.21 0.25 -2.13
N PRO A 46 -2.23 1.12 -2.07
CA PRO A 46 -3.20 1.11 -0.96
C PRO A 46 -3.96 -0.23 -0.90
N TRP A 47 -4.11 -0.87 -2.06
CA TRP A 47 -4.82 -2.14 -2.23
C TRP A 47 -3.97 -3.37 -1.91
N GLN A 48 -2.63 -3.25 -1.85
CA GLN A 48 -1.76 -4.41 -1.65
C GLN A 48 -1.99 -5.05 -0.27
N ARG A 49 -2.22 -4.25 0.78
CA ARG A 49 -2.62 -4.78 2.09
C ARG A 49 -3.94 -5.52 2.01
N VAL A 50 -4.94 -4.93 1.35
CA VAL A 50 -6.29 -5.50 1.22
C VAL A 50 -6.21 -6.82 0.46
N PHE A 51 -5.46 -6.89 -0.64
CA PHE A 51 -5.26 -8.12 -1.41
C PHE A 51 -4.53 -9.21 -0.62
N THR A 52 -3.52 -8.86 0.18
CA THR A 52 -2.86 -9.83 1.06
C THR A 52 -3.82 -10.36 2.12
N GLN A 53 -4.67 -9.50 2.71
CA GLN A 53 -5.67 -9.91 3.69
C GLN A 53 -6.80 -10.75 3.08
N SER A 54 -7.22 -10.43 1.85
CA SER A 54 -8.28 -11.16 1.15
C SER A 54 -7.79 -12.45 0.49
N ARG A 55 -6.53 -12.88 0.70
CA ARG A 55 -5.91 -14.07 0.09
C ARG A 55 -5.81 -14.00 -1.44
N GLY A 56 -5.64 -12.81 -2.00
CA GLY A 56 -5.43 -12.60 -3.42
C GLY A 56 -6.43 -11.62 -4.04
N ALA A 57 -6.31 -11.47 -5.36
CA ALA A 57 -7.14 -10.58 -6.17
C ALA A 57 -8.47 -11.26 -6.55
N HIS A 58 -9.37 -11.42 -5.58
CA HIS A 58 -10.73 -11.84 -5.88
C HIS A 58 -11.52 -10.69 -6.50
N VAL A 59 -12.19 -10.95 -7.62
CA VAL A 59 -13.07 -9.99 -8.30
C VAL A 59 -14.50 -10.48 -8.17
N TRP A 60 -15.37 -9.64 -7.61
CA TRP A 60 -16.81 -9.90 -7.54
C TRP A 60 -17.51 -9.29 -8.75
N ILE A 61 -18.35 -10.08 -9.41
CA ILE A 61 -19.09 -9.67 -10.61
C ILE A 61 -20.57 -9.86 -10.33
N HIS A 62 -21.33 -8.77 -10.33
CA HIS A 62 -22.79 -8.83 -10.32
C HIS A 62 -23.28 -9.11 -11.74
N THR A 63 -24.11 -10.12 -11.89
CA THR A 63 -24.62 -10.56 -13.18
C THR A 63 -26.13 -10.59 -13.19
N VAL A 64 -26.73 -10.39 -14.35
CA VAL A 64 -28.15 -10.67 -14.53
C VAL A 64 -28.41 -12.17 -14.34
N LYS A 65 -29.62 -12.52 -13.86
CA LYS A 65 -30.01 -13.89 -13.45
C LYS A 65 -29.69 -15.01 -14.45
N ASN A 66 -29.66 -14.72 -15.75
CA ASN A 66 -29.43 -15.70 -16.82
C ASN A 66 -28.05 -15.56 -17.49
N ALA A 67 -27.10 -14.87 -16.86
CA ALA A 67 -25.75 -14.78 -17.38
C ALA A 67 -25.03 -16.13 -17.25
N ASP A 68 -24.36 -16.55 -18.32
CA ASP A 68 -23.50 -17.73 -18.31
C ASP A 68 -22.14 -17.38 -17.69
N THR A 69 -22.06 -17.47 -16.35
CA THR A 69 -20.83 -17.22 -15.58
C THR A 69 -19.81 -18.34 -15.71
N GLY A 70 -20.20 -19.52 -16.19
CA GLY A 70 -19.31 -20.66 -16.38
C GLY A 70 -18.17 -20.36 -17.35
N ARG A 71 -18.42 -19.50 -18.35
CA ARG A 71 -17.41 -19.08 -19.34
C ARG A 71 -16.24 -18.30 -18.75
N LEU A 72 -16.39 -17.73 -17.55
CA LEU A 72 -15.30 -17.04 -16.86
C LEU A 72 -14.16 -17.98 -16.51
N SER A 73 -14.45 -19.26 -16.23
CA SER A 73 -13.44 -20.27 -15.91
C SER A 73 -12.54 -20.62 -17.09
N ALA A 74 -12.94 -20.28 -18.32
CA ALA A 74 -12.19 -20.53 -19.54
C ALA A 74 -11.29 -19.35 -19.95
N LEU A 75 -11.31 -18.24 -19.20
CA LEU A 75 -10.48 -17.07 -19.49
C LEU A 75 -9.05 -17.27 -18.96
N ASP A 76 -8.06 -16.91 -19.78
CA ASP A 76 -6.67 -16.94 -19.35
C ASP A 76 -6.43 -16.03 -18.14
N GLY A 77 -5.76 -16.57 -17.13
CA GLY A 77 -5.47 -15.87 -15.87
C GLY A 77 -6.54 -16.01 -14.77
N VAL A 78 -7.66 -16.69 -15.05
CA VAL A 78 -8.64 -17.07 -14.02
C VAL A 78 -8.22 -18.38 -13.38
N GLU A 79 -7.76 -18.34 -12.13
CA GLU A 79 -7.36 -19.54 -11.39
C GLU A 79 -8.57 -20.36 -10.91
N SER A 80 -9.64 -19.67 -10.47
CA SER A 80 -10.85 -20.31 -9.99
C SER A 80 -12.05 -19.37 -10.12
N VAL A 81 -13.24 -19.95 -10.27
CA VAL A 81 -14.52 -19.23 -10.22
C VAL A 81 -15.36 -19.83 -9.11
N ALA A 82 -15.90 -18.98 -8.24
CA ALA A 82 -16.83 -19.35 -7.19
C ALA A 82 -18.23 -18.79 -7.50
N GLY A 83 -19.28 -19.46 -7.03
CA GLY A 83 -20.67 -19.10 -7.31
C GLY A 83 -21.30 -19.93 -8.44
N PRO A 84 -22.47 -19.53 -8.98
CA PRO A 84 -23.18 -18.29 -8.70
C PRO A 84 -23.75 -18.24 -7.27
N TYR A 85 -23.64 -17.06 -6.64
CA TYR A 85 -24.29 -16.77 -5.36
C TYR A 85 -25.52 -15.91 -5.66
N ALA A 86 -26.68 -16.30 -5.13
CA ALA A 86 -27.86 -15.47 -5.24
C ALA A 86 -27.74 -14.30 -4.25
N ASP A 87 -28.01 -13.10 -4.74
CA ASP A 87 -28.08 -11.88 -3.96
C ASP A 87 -29.53 -11.54 -3.58
N GLU A 88 -29.75 -11.01 -2.39
CA GLU A 88 -31.02 -10.38 -2.01
C GLU A 88 -30.83 -9.00 -1.41
N PHE A 89 -31.74 -8.07 -1.77
CA PHE A 89 -31.79 -6.75 -1.15
C PHE A 89 -32.41 -6.82 0.25
N ALA A 90 -31.64 -6.39 1.24
CA ALA A 90 -32.11 -6.24 2.61
C ALA A 90 -31.99 -4.78 3.07
N THR A 91 -32.75 -4.41 4.10
CA THR A 91 -32.58 -3.12 4.79
C THR A 91 -32.05 -3.38 6.19
N VAL A 92 -30.83 -2.92 6.46
CA VAL A 92 -30.25 -2.95 7.80
C VAL A 92 -30.66 -1.70 8.55
N SER A 93 -31.13 -1.87 9.78
CA SER A 93 -31.42 -0.75 10.69
C SER A 93 -30.53 -0.83 11.91
N SER A 94 -29.88 0.28 12.27
CA SER A 94 -29.06 0.39 13.46
C SER A 94 -29.17 1.80 14.04
N ARG A 95 -29.52 1.90 15.34
CA ARG A 95 -29.67 3.17 16.07
C ARG A 95 -30.53 4.21 15.33
N GLY A 96 -31.62 3.76 14.69
CA GLY A 96 -32.54 4.61 13.93
C GLY A 96 -32.08 4.98 12.50
N VAL A 97 -30.85 4.64 12.12
CA VAL A 97 -30.35 4.78 10.74
C VAL A 97 -30.72 3.52 9.95
N ARG A 98 -31.23 3.71 8.72
CA ARG A 98 -31.52 2.62 7.79
C ARG A 98 -30.61 2.71 6.57
N ALA A 99 -30.08 1.58 6.16
CA ALA A 99 -29.25 1.44 4.96
C ALA A 99 -29.71 0.22 4.16
N SER A 100 -29.82 0.37 2.84
CA SER A 100 -29.99 -0.75 1.93
C SER A 100 -28.67 -1.48 1.79
N VAL A 101 -28.71 -2.80 1.88
CA VAL A 101 -27.58 -3.70 1.69
C VAL A 101 -27.97 -4.83 0.76
N GLU A 102 -26.97 -5.44 0.14
CA GLU A 102 -27.08 -6.65 -0.67
C GLU A 102 -26.35 -7.76 0.07
N LEU A 103 -27.00 -8.92 0.21
CA LEU A 103 -26.51 -10.09 0.95
C LEU A 103 -26.40 -11.29 0.02
#